data_AF-A0A0A9W1J6-F1
#
_entry.id   AF-A0A0A9W1J6-F1
#
_cell.length_a   1.000
_cell.length_b   1.000
_cell.length_c   1.000
_cell.angle_alpha   90.00
_cell.angle_beta   90.00
_cell.angle_gamma   90.00
#
_symmetry.space_group_name_H-M   'P 1'
#
loop_
_entity.id
_entity.type
_entity.pdbx_description
1 polymer ?
#
loop_
_entity_poly.entity_id
_entity_poly.type
_entity_poly.pdbx_seq_one_letter_code
_entity_poly.pdbx_strand_id
1 'polypeptide(L)'
;MELALDRVEEDMAIDDDSDFDEDNELDVDDLYLSNAYIETVKINEAVENDVTAEAWQLELERVMPLLKVSIKSNSGDWRSHLEMMKTHQAGLSEISTLVTSNLGKISTDIENVMQKMGKREKLINSQFDLMLTQYRAFQDELAAVNERYREVNVGVVERQKTLNSISDNLETVKQEMDERGATMSDGSPLVHIKKAVKDIKKEIFEMDINIAVAEHIIVESKLRDKSLESHLIRSSGMT
;
A
#
# COMPACT_ATOMS: atom_id res chain seq x y z
N MET A 1 -2.65 -24.89 -25.78
CA MET A 1 -4.10 -24.88 -26.03
C MET A 1 -4.41 -24.31 -27.42
N GLU A 2 -3.48 -24.40 -28.38
CA GLU A 2 -3.69 -23.99 -29.78
C GLU A 2 -3.77 -25.21 -30.72
N LEU A 3 -3.11 -26.33 -30.37
CA LEU A 3 -3.13 -27.59 -31.13
C LEU A 3 -4.51 -28.28 -31.26
N ALA A 4 -5.51 -27.81 -30.51
CA ALA A 4 -6.88 -28.35 -30.58
C ALA A 4 -7.78 -27.56 -31.52
N LEU A 5 -7.42 -26.32 -31.87
CA LEU A 5 -8.17 -25.52 -32.84
C LEU A 5 -7.80 -25.89 -34.27
N ASP A 6 -6.48 -26.03 -34.55
CA ASP A 6 -5.96 -26.47 -35.86
C ASP A 6 -6.54 -27.82 -36.30
N ARG A 7 -6.69 -28.75 -35.34
CA ARG A 7 -7.21 -30.10 -35.62
C ARG A 7 -8.71 -30.13 -35.89
N VAL A 8 -9.46 -29.11 -35.45
CA VAL A 8 -10.90 -28.97 -35.71
C VAL A 8 -11.14 -28.24 -37.04
N GLU A 9 -10.23 -27.34 -37.43
CA GLU A 9 -10.27 -26.65 -38.72
C GLU A 9 -9.84 -27.56 -39.88
N GLU A 10 -8.90 -28.49 -39.63
CA GLU A 10 -8.46 -29.53 -40.59
C GLU A 10 -9.51 -30.65 -40.78
N ASP A 11 -10.23 -31.06 -39.72
CA ASP A 11 -11.32 -32.05 -39.81
C ASP A 11 -12.62 -31.49 -40.44
N MET A 12 -12.77 -30.16 -40.50
CA MET A 12 -13.87 -29.50 -41.23
C MET A 12 -13.59 -29.31 -42.73
N ALA A 13 -12.35 -29.55 -43.18
CA ALA A 13 -11.93 -29.39 -44.57
C ALA A 13 -11.98 -30.70 -45.38
N ILE A 14 -12.58 -31.77 -44.83
CA ILE A 14 -12.64 -33.09 -45.45
C ILE A 14 -14.03 -33.31 -46.06
N ASP A 15 -14.05 -33.24 -47.40
CA ASP A 15 -15.00 -33.89 -48.31
C ASP A 15 -16.41 -33.26 -48.43
N ASP A 16 -16.47 -32.07 -49.03
CA ASP A 16 -17.64 -31.60 -49.79
C ASP A 16 -17.31 -31.58 -51.29
N ASP A 17 -16.87 -32.74 -51.80
CA ASP A 17 -16.82 -33.04 -53.24
C ASP A 17 -17.93 -34.05 -53.55
N SER A 18 -19.14 -33.74 -53.06
CA SER A 18 -20.34 -34.33 -53.64
C SER A 18 -20.62 -33.59 -54.94
N ASP A 19 -19.97 -34.06 -56.02
CA ASP A 19 -20.43 -33.90 -57.40
C ASP A 19 -21.87 -34.45 -57.47
N PHE A 20 -22.82 -33.63 -57.04
CA PHE A 20 -24.22 -33.84 -57.32
C PHE A 20 -24.37 -33.43 -58.78
N ASP A 21 -24.35 -34.43 -59.67
CA ASP A 21 -24.75 -34.31 -61.07
C ASP A 21 -26.18 -33.72 -61.10
N GLU A 22 -26.26 -32.38 -61.10
CA GLU A 22 -27.48 -31.57 -61.24
C GLU A 22 -28.00 -31.59 -62.69
N ASP A 23 -27.42 -32.44 -63.55
CA ASP A 23 -27.77 -32.59 -64.96
C ASP A 23 -28.67 -33.80 -65.25
N ASN A 24 -29.12 -34.54 -64.22
CA ASN A 24 -30.05 -35.66 -64.39
C ASN A 24 -31.46 -35.36 -63.82
N GLU A 25 -31.90 -34.11 -63.98
CA GLU A 25 -33.32 -33.75 -63.84
C GLU A 25 -34.10 -34.38 -65.00
N LEU A 26 -34.65 -35.56 -64.74
CA LEU A 26 -35.46 -36.32 -65.69
C LEU A 26 -36.79 -35.60 -65.87
N ASP A 27 -36.88 -34.77 -66.92
CA ASP A 27 -38.05 -33.95 -67.23
C ASP A 27 -39.30 -34.81 -67.39
N VAL A 28 -40.26 -34.59 -66.50
CA VAL A 28 -41.53 -35.33 -66.45
C VAL A 28 -42.37 -35.07 -67.71
N ASP A 29 -42.17 -33.93 -68.38
CA ASP A 29 -42.82 -33.61 -69.65
C ASP A 29 -42.25 -34.44 -70.81
N ASP A 30 -40.96 -34.80 -70.81
CA ASP A 30 -40.34 -35.65 -71.83
C ASP A 30 -40.83 -37.10 -71.74
N LEU A 31 -41.11 -37.58 -70.51
CA LEU A 31 -41.76 -38.87 -70.29
C LEU A 31 -43.22 -38.89 -70.79
N TYR A 32 -43.94 -37.77 -70.65
CA TYR A 32 -45.31 -37.63 -71.14
C TYR A 32 -45.37 -37.60 -72.67
N LEU A 33 -44.41 -36.93 -73.31
CA LEU A 33 -44.31 -36.84 -74.77
C LEU A 33 -43.92 -38.19 -75.39
N SER A 34 -43.02 -38.93 -74.74
CA SER A 34 -42.66 -40.29 -75.13
C SER A 34 -43.85 -41.27 -75.01
N ASN A 35 -44.63 -41.18 -73.93
CA ASN A 35 -45.85 -41.97 -73.78
C ASN A 35 -46.91 -41.61 -74.84
N ALA A 36 -47.12 -40.33 -75.14
CA ALA A 36 -48.04 -39.89 -76.19
C ALA A 36 -47.60 -40.38 -77.58
N TYR A 37 -46.29 -40.38 -77.87
CA TYR A 37 -45.75 -40.93 -79.11
C TYR A 37 -45.95 -42.45 -79.19
N ILE A 38 -45.75 -43.20 -78.11
CA ILE A 38 -46.01 -44.64 -78.04
C ILE A 38 -47.50 -44.96 -78.22
N GLU A 39 -48.40 -44.12 -77.69
CA GLU A 39 -49.85 -44.27 -77.87
C GLU A 39 -50.26 -44.07 -79.34
N THR A 40 -49.69 -43.06 -80.02
CA THR A 40 -50.00 -42.80 -81.44
C THR A 40 -49.42 -43.85 -82.41
N VAL A 41 -48.26 -44.44 -82.09
CA VAL A 41 -47.66 -45.52 -82.90
C VAL A 41 -48.39 -46.85 -82.69
N LYS A 42 -48.84 -47.16 -81.46
CA LYS A 42 -49.56 -48.42 -81.17
C LYS A 42 -51.00 -48.47 -81.68
N ILE A 43 -51.67 -47.34 -81.85
CA ILE A 43 -53.08 -47.33 -82.30
C ILE A 43 -53.22 -47.58 -83.82
N ASN A 44 -52.18 -47.30 -84.62
CA ASN A 44 -52.22 -47.46 -86.08
C ASN A 44 -51.76 -48.83 -86.60
N GLU A 45 -51.26 -49.69 -85.71
CA GLU A 45 -50.89 -51.07 -86.05
C GLU A 45 -51.77 -52.03 -85.24
N ALA A 46 -53.08 -51.96 -85.49
CA ALA A 46 -54.02 -52.99 -85.07
C ALA A 46 -53.73 -54.26 -85.87
N VAL A 47 -52.71 -54.99 -85.41
CA VAL A 47 -52.33 -56.33 -85.87
C VAL A 47 -53.53 -57.26 -85.67
N GLU A 48 -54.07 -57.78 -86.77
CA GLU A 48 -54.99 -58.92 -86.78
C GLU A 48 -54.31 -60.11 -86.09
N ASN A 49 -54.83 -60.49 -84.93
CA ASN A 49 -54.24 -61.51 -84.06
C ASN A 49 -54.94 -62.86 -84.25
N ASP A 50 -54.42 -63.70 -85.14
CA ASP A 50 -54.57 -65.17 -85.02
C ASP A 50 -53.36 -65.69 -84.22
N VAL A 51 -53.29 -65.32 -82.94
CA VAL A 51 -52.13 -65.61 -82.07
C VAL A 51 -52.37 -66.95 -81.36
N THR A 52 -51.73 -67.99 -81.86
CA THR A 52 -51.68 -69.33 -81.25
C THR A 52 -51.09 -69.28 -79.84
N ALA A 53 -51.52 -70.18 -78.94
CA ALA A 53 -51.05 -70.25 -77.55
C ALA A 53 -49.52 -70.28 -77.39
N GLU A 54 -48.82 -70.86 -78.37
CA GLU A 54 -47.35 -70.93 -78.41
C GLU A 54 -46.70 -69.55 -78.66
N ALA A 55 -47.30 -68.70 -79.51
CA ALA A 55 -46.83 -67.34 -79.74
C ALA A 55 -47.06 -66.44 -78.51
N TRP A 56 -48.16 -66.65 -77.79
CA TRP A 56 -48.39 -66.01 -76.49
C TRP A 56 -47.35 -66.43 -75.45
N GLN A 57 -46.99 -67.71 -75.41
CA GLN A 57 -46.01 -68.21 -74.44
C GLN A 57 -44.60 -67.67 -74.72
N LEU A 58 -44.20 -67.58 -76.00
CA LEU A 58 -42.94 -66.95 -76.39
C LEU A 58 -42.90 -65.45 -76.07
N GLU A 59 -44.02 -64.75 -76.24
CA GLU A 59 -44.15 -63.35 -75.86
C GLU A 59 -44.06 -63.17 -74.33
N LEU A 60 -44.68 -64.08 -73.58
CA LEU A 60 -44.62 -64.10 -72.13
C LEU A 60 -43.18 -64.38 -71.63
N GLU A 61 -42.48 -65.33 -72.25
CA GLU A 61 -41.07 -65.59 -71.96
C GLU A 61 -40.15 -64.41 -72.33
N ARG A 62 -40.49 -63.65 -73.37
CA ARG A 62 -39.77 -62.43 -73.76
C ARG A 62 -40.00 -61.27 -72.79
N VAL A 63 -41.23 -61.10 -72.31
CA VAL A 63 -41.63 -59.97 -71.45
C VAL A 63 -41.41 -60.24 -69.96
N MET A 64 -41.41 -61.51 -69.53
CA MET A 64 -41.12 -61.93 -68.16
C MET A 64 -39.80 -61.36 -67.59
N PRO A 65 -38.66 -61.37 -68.31
CA PRO A 65 -37.44 -60.73 -67.83
C PRO A 65 -37.50 -59.20 -67.82
N LEU A 66 -38.35 -58.57 -68.65
CA LEU A 66 -38.57 -57.11 -68.66
C LEU A 66 -39.45 -56.66 -67.48
N LEU A 67 -40.37 -57.51 -67.02
CA LEU A 67 -41.21 -57.29 -65.84
C LEU A 67 -40.51 -57.65 -64.52
N LYS A 68 -39.40 -58.39 -64.59
CA LYS A 68 -38.58 -58.69 -63.43
C LYS A 68 -37.84 -57.42 -63.01
N VAL A 69 -38.53 -56.59 -62.24
CA VAL A 69 -37.94 -55.45 -61.54
C VAL A 69 -36.94 -56.01 -60.52
N SER A 70 -35.70 -56.21 -60.96
CA SER A 70 -34.58 -56.42 -60.06
C SER A 70 -34.35 -55.10 -59.35
N ILE A 71 -34.93 -54.95 -58.15
CA ILE A 71 -34.51 -53.93 -57.19
C ILE A 71 -33.06 -54.29 -56.84
N LYS A 72 -32.11 -53.86 -57.69
CA LYS A 72 -30.71 -53.83 -57.29
C LYS A 72 -30.69 -52.87 -56.11
N SER A 73 -30.16 -53.34 -54.97
CA SER A 73 -29.88 -52.53 -53.79
C SER A 73 -28.90 -51.43 -54.17
N ASN A 74 -29.38 -50.42 -54.89
CA ASN A 74 -28.59 -49.29 -55.31
C ASN A 74 -28.52 -48.34 -54.12
N SER A 75 -27.36 -47.72 -53.92
CA SER A 75 -27.08 -46.78 -52.83
C SER A 75 -27.96 -45.50 -52.85
N GLY A 76 -28.97 -45.44 -53.74
CA GLY A 76 -29.98 -44.39 -53.86
C GLY A 76 -31.41 -44.86 -53.55
N ASP A 77 -31.59 -45.99 -52.86
CA ASP A 77 -32.91 -46.35 -52.33
C ASP A 77 -33.26 -45.40 -51.18
N TRP A 78 -34.31 -44.59 -51.36
CA TRP A 78 -34.82 -43.66 -50.35
C TRP A 78 -35.11 -44.34 -49.01
N ARG A 79 -35.39 -45.66 -49.03
CA ARG A 79 -35.54 -46.46 -47.79
C ARG A 79 -34.24 -46.58 -47.01
N SER A 80 -33.12 -46.77 -47.69
CA SER A 80 -31.79 -46.81 -47.06
C SER A 80 -31.45 -45.45 -46.46
N HIS A 81 -31.69 -44.36 -47.21
CA HIS A 81 -31.49 -43.00 -46.70
C HIS A 81 -32.40 -42.68 -45.51
N LEU A 82 -33.66 -43.13 -45.52
CA LEU A 82 -34.58 -42.97 -44.40
C LEU A 82 -34.10 -43.72 -43.15
N GLU A 83 -33.58 -44.93 -43.31
CA GLU A 83 -33.05 -45.72 -42.20
C GLU A 83 -31.73 -45.15 -41.65
N MET A 84 -30.86 -44.64 -42.53
CA MET A 84 -29.68 -43.86 -42.15
C MET A 84 -30.09 -42.61 -41.37
N MET A 85 -31.07 -41.85 -41.86
CA MET A 85 -31.57 -40.65 -41.18
C MET A 85 -32.10 -40.95 -39.77
N LYS A 86 -32.87 -42.04 -39.61
CA LYS A 86 -33.33 -42.48 -38.28
C LYS A 86 -32.18 -42.86 -37.36
N THR A 87 -31.18 -43.54 -37.90
CA THR A 87 -29.97 -43.92 -37.14
C THR A 87 -29.19 -42.69 -36.69
N HIS A 88 -28.98 -41.72 -37.58
CA HIS A 88 -28.34 -40.44 -37.24
C HIS A 88 -29.18 -39.63 -36.26
N GLN A 89 -30.50 -39.60 -36.39
CA GLN A 89 -31.40 -38.93 -35.44
C GLN A 89 -31.29 -39.55 -34.05
N ALA A 90 -31.25 -40.89 -33.96
CA ALA A 90 -31.04 -41.58 -32.68
C ALA A 90 -29.67 -41.25 -32.08
N GLY A 91 -28.60 -41.29 -32.88
CA GLY A 91 -27.25 -40.92 -32.43
C GLY A 91 -27.15 -39.46 -32.00
N LEU A 92 -27.79 -38.54 -32.72
CA LEU A 92 -27.84 -37.12 -32.36
C LEU A 92 -28.60 -36.90 -31.05
N SER A 93 -29.70 -37.62 -30.84
CA SER A 93 -30.44 -37.56 -29.58
C SER A 93 -29.61 -38.07 -28.40
N GLU A 94 -28.84 -39.15 -28.59
CA GLU A 94 -27.95 -39.68 -27.57
C GLU A 94 -26.83 -38.69 -27.22
N ILE A 95 -26.14 -38.15 -28.24
CA ILE A 95 -25.09 -37.15 -28.08
C ILE A 95 -25.65 -35.89 -27.42
N SER A 96 -26.81 -35.39 -27.86
CA SER A 96 -27.47 -34.22 -27.28
C SER A 96 -27.80 -34.43 -25.80
N THR A 97 -28.29 -35.62 -25.44
CA THR A 97 -28.58 -35.97 -24.05
C THR A 97 -27.30 -36.02 -23.21
N LEU A 98 -26.24 -36.63 -23.74
CA LEU A 98 -24.94 -36.71 -23.08
C LEU A 98 -24.32 -35.32 -22.86
N VAL A 99 -24.30 -34.48 -23.89
CA VAL A 99 -23.77 -33.10 -23.84
C VAL A 99 -24.58 -32.27 -22.86
N THR A 100 -25.91 -32.33 -22.90
CA THR A 100 -26.79 -31.59 -21.97
C THR A 100 -26.55 -32.02 -20.53
N SER A 101 -26.42 -33.32 -20.28
CA SER A 101 -26.08 -33.86 -18.95
C SER A 101 -24.71 -33.36 -18.47
N ASN A 102 -23.68 -33.42 -19.32
CA ASN A 102 -22.34 -32.95 -18.98
C ASN A 102 -22.31 -31.44 -18.72
N LEU A 103 -22.99 -30.65 -19.55
CA LEU A 103 -23.11 -29.21 -19.35
C LEU A 103 -23.85 -28.89 -18.04
N GLY A 104 -24.90 -29.63 -17.71
CA GLY A 104 -25.62 -29.48 -16.43
C GLY A 104 -24.74 -29.80 -15.22
N LYS A 105 -23.90 -30.85 -15.30
CA LYS A 105 -22.92 -31.17 -14.25
C LYS A 105 -21.90 -30.03 -14.08
N ILE A 106 -21.32 -29.55 -15.18
CA ILE A 106 -20.36 -28.45 -15.15
C ILE A 106 -20.99 -27.18 -14.57
N SER A 107 -22.22 -26.84 -14.98
CA SER A 107 -22.95 -25.70 -14.42
C SER A 107 -23.14 -25.82 -12.91
N THR A 108 -23.52 -27.00 -12.43
CA THR A 108 -23.69 -27.26 -10.99
C THR A 108 -22.37 -27.18 -10.25
N ASP A 109 -21.29 -27.71 -10.83
CA ASP A 109 -19.96 -27.65 -10.25
C ASP A 109 -19.43 -26.21 -10.16
N ILE A 110 -19.65 -25.40 -11.21
CA ILE A 110 -19.33 -23.97 -11.21
C ILE A 110 -20.10 -23.26 -10.11
N GLU A 111 -21.41 -23.50 -9.98
CA GLU A 111 -22.22 -22.87 -8.94
C GLU A 111 -21.75 -23.25 -7.53
N ASN A 112 -21.40 -24.53 -7.31
CA ASN A 112 -20.82 -25.00 -6.06
C ASN A 112 -19.47 -24.32 -5.74
N VAL A 113 -18.60 -24.15 -6.74
CA VAL A 113 -17.30 -23.47 -6.58
C VAL A 113 -17.52 -21.99 -6.30
N MET A 114 -18.42 -21.32 -7.00
CA MET A 114 -18.77 -19.91 -6.76
C MET A 114 -19.32 -19.70 -5.35
N GLN A 115 -20.20 -20.57 -4.86
CA GLN A 115 -20.71 -20.49 -3.49
C GLN A 115 -19.59 -20.69 -2.46
N LYS A 116 -18.67 -21.63 -2.69
CA LYS A 116 -17.50 -21.85 -1.82
C LYS A 116 -16.56 -20.64 -1.84
N MET A 117 -16.32 -20.06 -3.02
CA MET A 117 -15.51 -18.86 -3.18
C MET A 117 -16.14 -17.68 -2.45
N GLY A 118 -17.43 -17.41 -2.63
CA GLY A 118 -18.13 -16.34 -1.93
C GLY A 118 -18.15 -16.52 -0.40
N LYS A 119 -18.24 -17.76 0.10
CA LYS A 119 -18.10 -18.04 1.55
C LYS A 119 -16.68 -17.74 2.05
N ARG A 120 -15.65 -18.14 1.29
CA ARG A 120 -14.25 -17.85 1.63
C ARG A 120 -13.94 -16.36 1.59
N GLU A 121 -14.42 -15.64 0.57
CA GLU A 121 -14.26 -14.19 0.47
C GLU A 121 -14.92 -13.46 1.64
N LYS A 122 -16.16 -13.83 1.99
CA LYS A 122 -16.83 -13.26 3.18
C LYS A 122 -16.05 -13.51 4.46
N LEU A 123 -15.51 -14.71 4.65
CA LEU A 123 -14.68 -15.04 5.80
C LEU A 123 -13.40 -14.19 5.82
N ILE A 124 -12.68 -14.14 4.70
CA ILE A 124 -11.44 -13.37 4.54
C ILE A 124 -11.70 -11.88 4.82
N ASN A 125 -12.75 -11.31 4.24
CA ASN A 125 -13.12 -9.91 4.45
C ASN A 125 -13.44 -9.64 5.92
N SER A 126 -14.18 -10.54 6.60
CA SER A 126 -14.47 -10.38 8.03
C SER A 126 -13.21 -10.45 8.91
N GLN A 127 -12.24 -11.31 8.55
CA GLN A 127 -10.97 -11.41 9.27
C GLN A 127 -10.11 -10.17 9.06
N PHE A 128 -10.03 -9.66 7.83
CA PHE A 128 -9.29 -8.43 7.52
C PHE A 128 -9.93 -7.21 8.17
N ASP A 129 -11.26 -7.12 8.22
CA ASP A 129 -11.96 -6.00 8.86
C ASP A 129 -11.66 -5.92 10.36
N LEU A 130 -11.65 -7.08 11.04
CA LEU A 130 -11.22 -7.17 12.43
C LEU A 130 -9.76 -6.74 12.61
N MET A 131 -8.86 -7.25 11.75
CA MET A 131 -7.43 -6.91 11.81
C MET A 131 -7.16 -5.43 11.54
N LEU A 132 -7.88 -4.83 10.58
CA LEU A 132 -7.82 -3.39 10.29
C LEU A 132 -8.32 -2.55 11.45
N THR A 133 -9.40 -2.98 12.11
CA THR A 133 -9.92 -2.32 13.30
C THR A 133 -8.91 -2.36 14.44
N GLN A 134 -8.29 -3.52 14.70
CA GLN A 134 -7.23 -3.66 15.69
C GLN A 134 -5.99 -2.82 15.35
N TYR A 135 -5.58 -2.81 14.08
CA TYR A 135 -4.46 -2.00 13.61
C TYR A 135 -4.70 -0.50 13.85
N ARG A 136 -5.91 -0.01 13.53
CA ARG A 136 -6.29 1.38 13.82
C ARG A 136 -6.26 1.69 15.32
N ALA A 137 -6.80 0.79 16.15
CA ALA A 137 -6.75 0.96 17.60
C ALA A 137 -5.31 1.03 18.14
N PHE A 138 -4.42 0.16 17.67
CA PHE A 138 -3.00 0.22 18.05
C PHE A 138 -2.29 1.46 17.52
N GLN A 139 -2.66 1.95 16.33
CA GLN A 139 -2.13 3.19 15.78
C GLN A 139 -2.55 4.39 16.63
N ASP A 140 -3.80 4.45 17.07
CA ASP A 140 -4.31 5.50 17.96
C ASP A 140 -3.64 5.43 19.35
N GLU A 141 -3.45 4.22 19.90
CA GLU A 141 -2.71 4.00 21.16
C GLU A 141 -1.25 4.46 21.04
N LEU A 142 -0.58 4.12 19.94
CA LEU A 142 0.79 4.56 19.67
C LEU A 142 0.87 6.09 19.57
N ALA A 143 -0.09 6.73 18.90
CA ALA A 143 -0.15 8.19 18.80
C ALA A 143 -0.34 8.83 20.19
N ALA A 144 -1.23 8.28 21.01
CA ALA A 144 -1.46 8.75 22.38
C ALA A 144 -0.21 8.60 23.27
N VAL A 145 0.49 7.46 23.18
CA VAL A 145 1.74 7.23 23.94
C VAL A 145 2.84 8.17 23.47
N ASN A 146 3.00 8.38 22.16
CA ASN A 146 3.98 9.32 21.62
C ASN A 146 3.71 10.75 22.07
N GLU A 147 2.45 11.18 22.09
CA GLU A 147 2.11 12.52 22.57
C GLU A 147 2.40 12.66 24.07
N ARG A 148 2.03 11.67 24.88
CA ARG A 148 2.37 11.65 26.31
C ARG A 148 3.88 11.67 26.54
N TYR A 149 4.65 10.93 25.74
CA TYR A 149 6.11 10.94 25.80
C TYR A 149 6.67 12.33 25.45
N ARG A 150 6.12 12.97 24.41
CA ARG A 150 6.49 14.32 23.99
C ARG A 150 6.22 15.34 25.11
N GLU A 151 5.04 15.29 25.72
CA GLU A 151 4.68 16.14 26.86
C GLU A 151 5.62 15.96 28.05
N VAL A 152 5.89 14.72 28.45
CA VAL A 152 6.82 14.42 29.55
C VAL A 152 8.23 14.91 29.23
N ASN A 153 8.70 14.71 28.00
CA ASN A 153 10.03 15.16 27.58
C ASN A 153 10.14 16.69 27.61
N VAL A 154 9.10 17.42 27.16
CA VAL A 154 9.04 18.88 27.30
C VAL A 154 9.09 19.28 28.78
N GLY A 155 8.32 18.63 29.64
CA GLY A 155 8.34 18.89 31.08
C GLY A 155 9.70 18.60 31.75
N VAL A 156 10.42 17.57 31.29
CA VAL A 156 11.80 17.27 31.76
C VAL A 156 12.77 18.37 31.34
N VAL A 157 12.69 18.85 30.09
CA VAL A 157 13.53 19.95 29.59
C VAL A 157 13.26 21.24 30.36
N GLU A 158 12.00 21.58 30.65
CA GLU A 158 11.64 22.73 31.47
C GLU A 158 12.18 22.60 32.89
N ARG A 159 12.01 21.44 33.54
CA ARG A 159 12.55 21.17 34.87
C ARG A 159 14.08 21.27 34.89
N GLN A 160 14.76 20.74 33.88
CA GLN A 160 16.21 20.87 33.75
C GLN A 160 16.63 22.34 33.62
N LYS A 161 15.88 23.14 32.85
CA LYS A 161 16.12 24.59 32.74
C LYS A 161 15.95 25.30 34.09
N THR A 162 14.90 24.98 34.84
CA THR A 162 14.70 25.54 36.18
C THR A 162 15.78 25.11 37.16
N LEU A 163 16.23 23.86 37.09
CA LEU A 163 17.31 23.33 37.93
C LEU A 163 18.62 24.06 37.66
N ASN A 164 18.97 24.25 36.39
CA ASN A 164 20.17 25.00 36.01
C ASN A 164 20.09 26.45 36.52
N SER A 165 18.96 27.13 36.35
CA SER A 165 18.78 28.49 36.86
C SER A 165 18.90 28.58 38.39
N ILE A 166 18.37 27.61 39.13
CA ILE A 166 18.52 27.55 40.59
C ILE A 166 19.98 27.27 40.97
N SER A 167 20.67 26.41 40.22
CA SER A 167 22.10 26.13 40.43
C SER A 167 22.96 27.37 40.20
N ASP A 168 22.67 28.15 39.16
CA ASP A 168 23.38 29.39 38.87
C ASP A 168 23.14 30.45 39.96
N ASN A 169 21.89 30.55 40.43
CA ASN A 169 21.55 31.43 41.56
C ASN A 169 22.26 30.99 42.85
N LEU A 170 22.36 29.68 43.10
CA LEU A 170 23.07 29.14 44.25
C LEU A 170 24.57 29.47 44.19
N GLU A 171 25.20 29.33 43.02
CA GLU A 171 26.61 29.67 42.84
C GLU A 171 26.84 31.18 43.03
N THR A 172 25.91 32.01 42.53
CA THR A 172 25.95 33.46 42.76
C THR A 172 25.88 33.81 44.26
N VAL A 173 24.92 33.22 44.99
CA VAL A 173 24.79 33.43 46.44
C VAL A 173 26.01 32.92 47.20
N LYS A 174 26.59 31.79 46.78
CA LYS A 174 27.80 31.24 47.36
C LYS A 174 28.99 32.18 47.13
N GLN A 175 29.14 32.73 45.93
CA GLN A 175 30.17 33.72 45.63
C GLN A 175 29.99 34.98 46.48
N GLU A 176 28.77 35.52 46.61
CA GLU A 176 28.49 36.65 47.50
C GLU A 176 28.82 36.34 48.97
N MET A 177 28.54 35.11 49.42
CA MET A 177 28.84 34.66 50.78
C MET A 177 30.35 34.54 51.00
N ASP A 178 31.10 34.04 50.02
CA ASP A 178 32.56 33.94 50.07
C ASP A 178 33.22 35.33 50.03
N GLU A 179 32.72 36.27 49.22
CA GLU A 179 33.16 37.67 49.20
C GLU A 179 32.86 38.39 50.52
N ARG A 180 31.66 38.19 51.08
CA ARG A 180 31.31 38.68 52.42
C ARG A 180 32.15 38.04 53.52
N GLY A 181 32.45 36.75 53.40
CA GLY A 181 33.32 36.02 54.32
C GLY A 181 34.75 36.54 54.29
N ALA A 182 35.28 36.78 53.09
CA ALA A 182 36.60 37.38 52.89
C ALA A 182 36.67 38.79 53.46
N THR A 183 35.66 39.63 53.23
CA THR A 183 35.60 41.00 53.77
C THR A 183 35.36 41.06 55.28
N MET A 184 34.57 40.14 55.86
CA MET A 184 34.43 40.01 57.32
C MET A 184 35.68 39.45 57.99
N SER A 185 36.39 38.54 57.32
CA SER A 185 37.63 37.96 57.84
C SER A 185 38.86 38.83 57.60
N ASP A 186 38.75 39.85 56.75
CA ASP A 186 39.84 40.78 56.52
C ASP A 186 39.99 41.73 57.73
N GLY A 187 40.91 41.38 58.62
CA GLY A 187 41.32 42.22 59.74
C GLY A 187 42.15 43.44 59.33
N SER A 188 42.48 43.61 58.03
CA SER A 188 43.30 44.74 57.54
C SER A 188 42.75 46.12 57.93
N PRO A 189 41.43 46.41 57.86
CA PRO A 189 40.90 47.69 58.33
C PRO A 189 41.17 47.92 59.82
N LEU A 190 41.03 46.87 60.64
CA LEU A 190 41.35 46.93 62.07
C LEU A 190 42.85 47.20 62.31
N VAL A 191 43.72 46.56 61.54
CA VAL A 191 45.18 46.77 61.58
C VAL A 191 45.54 48.18 61.13
N HIS A 192 44.90 48.71 60.08
CA HIS A 192 45.10 50.08 59.61
C HIS A 192 44.65 51.11 60.65
N ILE A 193 43.50 50.92 61.28
CA ILE A 193 43.04 51.78 62.39
C ILE A 193 44.03 51.71 63.55
N LYS A 194 44.48 50.51 63.95
CA LYS A 194 45.48 50.33 65.01
C LYS A 194 46.80 51.04 64.69
N LYS A 195 47.24 51.01 63.42
CA LYS A 195 48.44 51.72 62.96
C LYS A 195 48.25 53.23 63.02
N ALA A 196 47.15 53.76 62.48
CA ALA A 196 46.84 55.20 62.54
C ALA A 196 46.76 55.71 64.00
N VAL A 197 46.14 54.94 64.89
CA VAL A 197 46.10 55.27 66.34
C VAL A 197 47.51 55.29 66.95
N LYS A 198 48.40 54.39 66.54
CA LYS A 198 49.80 54.38 67.01
C LYS A 198 50.57 55.61 66.51
N ASP A 199 50.37 55.99 65.26
CA ASP A 199 51.04 57.13 64.64
C ASP A 199 50.56 58.44 65.28
N ILE A 200 49.25 58.62 65.49
CA ILE A 200 48.67 59.76 66.22
C ILE A 200 49.25 59.86 67.65
N LYS A 201 49.37 58.73 68.37
CA LYS A 201 49.98 58.75 69.71
C LYS A 201 51.45 59.18 69.70
N LYS A 202 52.19 58.79 68.65
CA LYS A 202 53.58 59.21 68.48
C LYS A 202 53.65 60.71 68.18
N GLU A 203 52.79 61.21 67.31
CA GLU A 203 52.71 62.63 66.97
C GLU A 203 52.34 63.50 68.19
N ILE A 204 51.39 63.03 69.03
CA ILE A 204 51.07 63.69 70.31
C ILE A 204 52.32 63.78 71.20
N PHE A 205 53.07 62.69 71.34
CA PHE A 205 54.29 62.69 72.16
C PHE A 205 55.38 63.63 71.60
N GLU A 206 55.54 63.69 70.28
CA GLU A 206 56.45 64.65 69.64
C GLU A 206 55.98 66.10 69.84
N MET A 207 54.68 66.36 69.74
CA MET A 207 54.10 67.68 70.06
C MET A 207 54.31 68.05 71.53
N ASP A 208 54.13 67.12 72.48
CA ASP A 208 54.38 67.34 73.91
C ASP A 208 55.84 67.73 74.18
N ILE A 209 56.81 67.07 73.51
CA ILE A 209 58.23 67.45 73.59
C ILE A 209 58.45 68.86 73.02
N ASN A 210 57.87 69.15 71.85
CA ASN A 210 58.00 70.47 71.22
C ASN A 210 57.40 71.58 72.10
N ILE A 211 56.26 71.31 72.76
CA ILE A 211 55.65 72.21 73.74
C ILE A 211 56.58 72.40 74.93
N ALA A 212 57.12 71.32 75.52
CA ALA A 212 58.03 71.42 76.66
C ALA A 212 59.32 72.20 76.34
N VAL A 213 59.88 72.02 75.13
CA VAL A 213 61.04 72.80 74.67
C VAL A 213 60.66 74.26 74.46
N ALA A 214 59.52 74.55 73.84
CA ALA A 214 59.03 75.92 73.67
C ALA A 214 58.77 76.60 75.03
N GLU A 215 58.18 75.89 75.99
CA GLU A 215 57.99 76.33 77.37
C GLU A 215 59.33 76.63 78.04
N HIS A 216 60.33 75.74 77.92
CA HIS A 216 61.67 75.97 78.44
C HIS A 216 62.32 77.22 77.82
N ILE A 217 62.26 77.39 76.50
CA ILE A 217 62.80 78.56 75.80
C ILE A 217 62.10 79.85 76.26
N ILE A 218 60.78 79.82 76.47
CA ILE A 218 60.01 80.96 76.99
C ILE A 218 60.41 81.26 78.45
N VAL A 219 60.58 80.25 79.29
CA VAL A 219 61.01 80.43 80.68
C VAL A 219 62.44 80.97 80.75
N GLU A 220 63.36 80.43 79.94
CA GLU A 220 64.75 80.86 79.86
C GLU A 220 64.85 82.31 79.36
N SER A 221 64.10 82.67 78.30
CA SER A 221 64.05 84.07 77.84
C SER A 221 63.47 85.00 78.90
N LYS A 222 62.38 84.63 79.58
CA LYS A 222 61.83 85.40 80.71
C LYS A 222 62.82 85.54 81.88
N LEU A 223 63.58 84.49 82.20
CA LEU A 223 64.63 84.55 83.23
C LEU A 223 65.79 85.43 82.80
N ARG A 224 66.20 85.38 81.52
CA ARG A 224 67.24 86.23 80.96
C ARG A 224 66.83 87.70 80.96
N ASP A 225 65.59 88.01 80.59
CA ASP A 225 65.05 89.36 80.65
C ASP A 225 65.01 89.89 82.09
N LYS A 226 64.57 89.06 83.05
CA LYS A 226 64.59 89.40 84.48
C LYS A 226 66.02 89.56 85.04
N SER A 227 66.98 88.76 84.54
CA SER A 227 68.40 88.89 84.89
C SER A 227 69.00 90.19 84.36
N LEU A 228 68.71 90.54 83.10
CA LEU A 228 69.09 91.82 82.48
C LEU A 228 68.49 93.00 83.27
N GLU A 229 67.21 92.92 83.64
CA GLU A 229 66.55 93.92 84.48
C GLU A 229 67.22 94.04 85.86
N SER A 230 67.59 92.92 86.47
CA SER A 230 68.34 92.92 87.75
C SER A 230 69.78 93.45 87.63
N HIS A 231 70.41 93.33 86.46
CA HIS A 231 71.73 93.89 86.17
C HIS A 231 71.66 95.40 85.90
N LEU A 232 70.60 95.87 85.21
CA LEU A 232 70.30 97.30 85.02
C LEU A 232 69.97 98.00 86.35
N ILE A 233 69.28 97.33 87.25
CA ILE A 233 69.01 97.84 88.61
C ILE A 233 70.30 97.86 89.45
N ARG A 234 71.18 96.86 89.31
CA ARG A 234 72.49 96.85 89.99
C ARG A 234 73.49 97.87 89.44
N SER A 235 73.49 98.17 88.14
CA SER A 235 74.32 99.23 87.56
C SER A 235 73.80 100.63 87.87
N SER A 236 72.48 100.78 88.08
CA SER A 236 71.86 102.05 88.50
C SER A 236 71.94 102.32 90.00
N GLY A 237 72.45 101.36 90.80
CA GLY A 237 72.66 101.48 92.24
C GLY A 237 74.09 101.84 92.67
N MET A 238 75.00 102.09 91.72
CA MET A 238 76.34 102.65 91.97
C MET A 238 76.44 104.08 91.42
N THR A 239 75.67 104.98 92.01
CA THR A 239 75.90 106.43 92.07
C THR A 239 75.35 106.96 93.38
#